data_AF-A0AAD9DIP0-F1
#
_entry.id   AF-A0AAD9DIP0-F1
#
_cell.length_a   1.000
_cell.length_b   1.000
_cell.length_c   1.000
_cell.angle_alpha   90.00
_cell.angle_beta   90.00
_cell.angle_gamma   90.00
#
_symmetry.space_group_name_H-M   'P 1'
#
loop_
_entity.id
_entity.type
_entity.pdbx_description
1 polymer ?
#
loop_
_entity_poly.entity_id
_entity_poly.type
_entity_poly.pdbx_seq_one_letter_code
_entity_poly.pdbx_strand_id
1 'polypeptide(L)'
;MYAVDINNILGPDLKGGSLKDLISNTTDLQPHHNTKEGHSQMQISHGTSMNRYPDEYLFVKNYVDSKWNTTFGDLKLLSFGSSTGEEAISLATLYFNDTKYQHVSIYGVDIDENTLDSARSKVNKLGSQSQRNVTFFHGEKTHLSVHGKYDVIFASSVLCFYNGRKPLGQVLAHFPFSQYKKSLESLDAVLKDGGLLAIVNMNYNFEETELVERYLPVAKCTENSFVPRIDRDTNEWVEITGQSMDCVWVKMR
;
A
#
# COMPACT_ATOMS: atom_id res chain seq x y z
N MET A 1 26.80 14.80 28.40
CA MET A 1 26.56 14.53 29.83
C MET A 1 26.60 15.86 30.57
N TYR A 2 25.43 16.49 30.72
CA TYR A 2 25.16 17.58 31.66
C TYR A 2 23.67 17.44 32.01
N ALA A 3 23.37 17.18 33.27
CA ALA A 3 22.02 17.19 33.81
C ALA A 3 21.66 18.63 34.19
N VAL A 4 20.47 19.08 33.79
CA VAL A 4 19.88 20.34 34.28
C VAL A 4 18.58 20.00 34.98
N ASP A 5 18.55 20.41 36.24
CA ASP A 5 17.49 20.29 37.24
C ASP A 5 16.29 21.17 36.87
N ILE A 6 15.09 20.61 36.94
CA ILE A 6 13.81 21.21 36.50
C ILE A 6 13.01 21.86 37.64
N ASN A 7 13.66 22.16 38.78
CA ASN A 7 13.04 22.91 39.86
C ASN A 7 12.92 24.42 39.57
N ASN A 8 12.13 24.82 38.56
CA ASN A 8 11.70 26.22 38.47
C ASN A 8 10.47 26.51 37.60
N ILE A 9 9.35 25.81 37.80
CA ILE A 9 8.04 26.38 37.48
C ILE A 9 7.07 25.88 38.54
N LEU A 10 6.67 26.76 39.47
CA LEU A 10 5.36 26.87 40.11
C LEU A 10 5.53 27.65 41.43
N GLY A 11 4.97 28.86 41.46
CA GLY A 11 4.96 29.75 42.63
C GLY A 11 3.97 29.33 43.71
N PRO A 12 4.00 29.97 44.88
CA PRO A 12 3.27 29.55 46.07
C PRO A 12 1.88 30.20 46.12
N ASP A 13 0.83 29.40 46.14
CA ASP A 13 -0.32 29.54 47.04
C ASP A 13 -1.42 28.57 46.62
N LEU A 14 -1.81 27.71 47.55
CA LEU A 14 -3.19 27.33 47.88
C LEU A 14 -3.13 26.23 48.94
N LYS A 15 -3.18 26.66 50.21
CA LYS A 15 -3.46 25.81 51.37
C LYS A 15 -4.96 25.50 51.41
N GLY A 16 -5.31 24.26 51.71
CA GLY A 16 -6.60 23.92 52.32
C GLY A 16 -7.51 23.03 51.47
N GLY A 17 -7.22 21.72 51.43
CA GLY A 17 -8.14 20.69 50.97
C GLY A 17 -7.85 19.39 51.70
N SER A 18 -8.88 18.76 52.28
CA SER A 18 -8.79 17.56 53.11
C SER A 18 -8.29 16.35 52.32
N LEU A 19 -7.41 15.53 52.91
CA LEU A 19 -6.82 14.32 52.33
C LEU A 19 -7.85 13.19 52.01
N LYS A 20 -9.15 13.42 52.27
CA LYS A 20 -10.23 12.49 51.95
C LYS A 20 -10.93 12.76 50.61
N ASP A 21 -10.66 13.91 49.98
CA ASP A 21 -11.22 14.28 48.67
C ASP A 21 -10.30 13.95 47.49
N LEU A 22 -9.12 13.33 47.76
CA LEU A 22 -8.16 12.91 46.73
C LEU A 22 -8.26 11.43 46.32
N ILE A 23 -9.22 10.66 46.86
CA ILE A 23 -9.33 9.20 46.64
C ILE A 23 -10.58 8.83 45.79
N SER A 24 -11.22 9.78 45.11
CA SER A 24 -12.40 9.49 44.27
C SER A 24 -12.21 9.67 42.76
N ASN A 25 -10.99 9.89 42.25
CA ASN A 25 -10.77 10.22 40.83
C ASN A 25 -9.71 9.35 40.12
N THR A 26 -9.54 8.09 40.50
CA THR A 26 -8.67 7.15 39.77
C THR A 26 -9.36 5.82 39.50
N THR A 27 -10.46 5.87 38.74
CA THR A 27 -10.99 4.70 38.02
C THR A 27 -11.53 5.18 36.67
N ASP A 28 -10.60 5.49 35.76
CA ASP A 28 -10.82 5.42 34.32
C ASP A 28 -9.46 5.29 33.62
N LEU A 29 -8.72 4.25 34.00
CA LEU A 29 -7.75 3.66 33.08
C LEU A 29 -8.56 2.85 32.08
N GLN A 30 -9.04 3.52 31.04
CA GLN A 30 -9.49 2.82 29.85
C GLN A 30 -8.33 1.95 29.36
N PRO A 31 -8.58 0.68 29.02
CA PRO A 31 -7.54 -0.15 28.42
C PRO A 31 -7.09 0.55 27.13
N HIS A 32 -5.81 0.89 27.05
CA HIS A 32 -5.16 1.21 25.78
C HIS A 32 -5.33 -0.01 24.88
N HIS A 33 -6.42 -0.02 24.12
CA HIS A 33 -6.55 -0.81 22.92
C HIS A 33 -5.49 -0.28 21.96
N ASN A 34 -4.32 -0.91 22.01
CA ASN A 34 -3.31 -0.80 20.99
C ASN A 34 -3.86 -1.55 19.76
N THR A 35 -4.87 -0.98 19.12
CA THR A 35 -5.28 -1.40 17.78
C THR A 35 -4.11 -1.03 16.89
N LYS A 36 -3.25 -2.00 16.58
CA LYS A 36 -2.35 -1.87 15.43
C LYS A 36 -3.25 -1.73 14.19
N GLU A 37 -3.62 -0.50 13.87
CA GLU A 37 -4.41 -0.13 12.69
C GLU A 37 -3.58 -0.17 11.39
N GLY A 38 -2.30 -0.55 11.52
CA GLY A 38 -1.36 -0.72 10.42
C GLY A 38 -1.49 -2.04 9.67
N HIS A 39 -1.02 -2.06 8.42
CA HIS A 39 -0.86 -3.28 7.64
C HIS A 39 0.27 -4.14 8.21
N SER A 40 0.05 -5.45 8.35
CA SER A 40 1.11 -6.39 8.72
C SER A 40 2.01 -6.72 7.52
N GLN A 41 3.26 -7.10 7.78
CA GLN A 41 4.16 -7.60 6.74
C GLN A 41 3.57 -8.83 6.05
N MET A 42 3.55 -8.79 4.71
CA MET A 42 3.08 -9.88 3.85
C MET A 42 4.24 -10.47 3.03
N GLN A 43 4.99 -9.59 2.37
CA GLN A 43 6.17 -9.93 1.58
C GLN A 43 7.42 -9.51 2.36
N ILE A 44 8.44 -10.38 2.46
CA ILE A 44 9.72 -10.07 3.11
C ILE A 44 10.81 -9.62 2.11
N SER A 45 10.62 -9.91 0.83
CA SER A 45 11.54 -9.52 -0.22
C SER A 45 11.31 -8.06 -0.63
N HIS A 46 12.40 -7.29 -0.72
CA HIS A 46 12.41 -5.94 -1.25
C HIS A 46 12.86 -5.88 -2.72
N GLY A 47 12.88 -7.03 -3.41
CA GLY A 47 13.28 -7.12 -4.80
C GLY A 47 12.33 -6.29 -5.68
N THR A 48 12.84 -5.20 -6.23
CA THR A 48 12.12 -4.30 -7.14
C THR A 48 13.08 -3.75 -8.19
N SER A 49 12.55 -3.23 -9.29
CA SER A 49 13.34 -2.67 -10.39
C SER A 49 12.53 -1.61 -11.13
N MET A 50 13.23 -0.67 -11.76
CA MET A 50 12.58 0.28 -12.66
C MET A 50 11.86 -0.48 -13.76
N ASN A 51 10.65 -0.02 -14.09
CA ASN A 51 9.80 -0.55 -15.13
C ASN A 51 9.57 -2.08 -15.07
N ARG A 52 9.33 -2.61 -13.86
CA ARG A 52 9.22 -4.06 -13.63
C ARG A 52 8.03 -4.74 -14.34
N TYR A 53 6.90 -4.04 -14.48
CA TYR A 53 5.68 -4.57 -15.10
C TYR A 53 5.19 -3.64 -16.23
N PRO A 54 5.94 -3.54 -17.34
CA PRO A 54 5.69 -2.52 -18.35
C PRO A 54 4.31 -2.64 -19.02
N ASP A 55 3.81 -3.86 -19.20
CA ASP A 55 2.49 -4.12 -19.80
C ASP A 55 1.35 -3.62 -18.91
N GLU A 56 1.44 -3.88 -17.60
CA GLU A 56 0.50 -3.38 -16.59
C GLU A 56 0.48 -1.84 -16.60
N TYR A 57 1.65 -1.22 -16.51
CA TYR A 57 1.78 0.23 -16.46
C TYR A 57 1.26 0.89 -17.76
N LEU A 58 1.59 0.30 -18.92
CA LEU A 58 1.15 0.80 -20.22
C LEU A 58 -0.36 0.66 -20.38
N PHE A 59 -0.94 -0.48 -19.96
CA PHE A 59 -2.38 -0.67 -20.00
C PHE A 59 -3.09 0.39 -19.15
N VAL A 60 -2.67 0.57 -17.90
CA VAL A 60 -3.28 1.56 -16.99
C VAL A 60 -3.19 2.96 -17.58
N LYS A 61 -2.03 3.36 -18.11
CA LYS A 61 -1.86 4.65 -18.77
C LYS A 61 -2.83 4.84 -19.94
N ASN A 62 -2.97 3.83 -20.81
CA ASN A 62 -3.88 3.88 -21.95
C ASN A 62 -5.36 3.94 -21.50
N TYR A 63 -5.70 3.24 -20.42
CA TYR A 63 -7.03 3.32 -19.82
C TYR A 63 -7.32 4.74 -19.30
N VAL A 64 -6.39 5.32 -18.53
CA VAL A 64 -6.46 6.72 -18.05
C VAL A 64 -6.67 7.68 -19.22
N ASP A 65 -5.84 7.57 -20.26
CA ASP A 65 -5.90 8.45 -21.43
C ASP A 65 -7.23 8.36 -22.19
N SER A 66 -7.80 7.15 -22.31
CA SER A 66 -9.02 6.92 -23.09
C SER A 66 -10.32 7.20 -22.32
N LYS A 67 -10.37 6.89 -21.02
CA LYS A 67 -11.60 6.94 -20.23
C LYS A 67 -11.77 8.20 -19.41
N TRP A 68 -10.68 8.80 -18.97
CA TRP A 68 -10.73 9.95 -18.06
C TRP A 68 -10.44 11.30 -18.75
N ASN A 69 -10.48 11.33 -20.09
CA ASN A 69 -10.49 12.48 -21.00
C ASN A 69 -10.14 13.85 -20.40
N THR A 70 -8.83 14.16 -20.30
CA THR A 70 -8.11 15.45 -20.15
C THR A 70 -8.64 16.59 -19.26
N THR A 71 -9.85 16.52 -18.72
CA THR A 71 -10.49 17.50 -17.83
C THR A 71 -10.34 17.02 -16.38
N PHE A 72 -9.13 16.61 -16.04
CA PHE A 72 -8.86 15.94 -14.78
C PHE A 72 -8.87 16.94 -13.62
N GLY A 73 -9.59 16.59 -12.55
CA GLY A 73 -9.16 16.94 -11.20
C GLY A 73 -7.93 16.10 -10.80
N ASP A 74 -7.36 16.35 -9.62
CA ASP A 74 -6.11 15.69 -9.21
C ASP A 74 -6.22 14.14 -9.21
N LEU A 75 -5.47 13.49 -10.12
CA LEU A 75 -5.44 12.03 -10.27
C LEU A 75 -4.51 11.44 -9.21
N LYS A 76 -4.98 10.45 -8.45
CA LYS A 76 -4.21 9.86 -7.34
C LYS A 76 -3.91 8.39 -7.61
N LEU A 77 -2.62 8.08 -7.70
CA LEU A 77 -2.09 6.73 -7.89
C LEU A 77 -1.47 6.24 -6.58
N LEU A 78 -1.70 4.99 -6.21
CA LEU A 78 -1.04 4.32 -5.10
C LEU A 78 -0.16 3.17 -5.61
N SER A 79 1.11 3.14 -5.20
CA SER A 79 2.01 2.00 -5.28
C SER A 79 2.06 1.34 -3.90
N PHE A 80 1.32 0.25 -3.72
CA PHE A 80 1.20 -0.49 -2.47
C PHE A 80 2.30 -1.56 -2.37
N GLY A 81 3.14 -1.49 -1.33
CA GLY A 81 4.39 -2.26 -1.28
C GLY A 81 5.51 -1.63 -2.10
N SER A 82 5.67 -0.31 -1.98
CA SER A 82 6.54 0.49 -2.85
C SER A 82 8.04 0.20 -2.70
N SER A 83 8.45 -0.50 -1.64
CA SER A 83 9.84 -0.88 -1.35
C SER A 83 10.80 0.31 -1.53
N THR A 84 11.86 0.16 -2.33
CA THR A 84 12.81 1.24 -2.58
C THR A 84 12.39 2.25 -3.65
N GLY A 85 11.10 2.25 -4.03
CA GLY A 85 10.43 3.32 -4.78
C GLY A 85 10.37 3.16 -6.30
N GLU A 86 10.99 2.15 -6.88
CA GLU A 86 11.15 2.00 -8.34
C GLU A 86 9.82 2.00 -9.11
N GLU A 87 8.76 1.40 -8.58
CA GLU A 87 7.44 1.40 -9.23
C GLU A 87 6.87 2.82 -9.31
N ALA A 88 6.76 3.52 -8.18
CA ALA A 88 6.29 4.91 -8.12
C ALA A 88 7.14 5.85 -8.99
N ILE A 89 8.47 5.68 -8.99
CA ILE A 89 9.38 6.45 -9.82
C ILE A 89 9.18 6.13 -11.31
N SER A 90 8.95 4.87 -11.68
CA SER A 90 8.67 4.48 -13.07
C SER A 90 7.38 5.11 -13.57
N LEU A 91 6.32 5.06 -12.76
CA LEU A 91 5.05 5.72 -13.08
C LEU A 91 5.28 7.22 -13.33
N ALA A 92 5.99 7.90 -12.43
CA ALA A 92 6.23 9.35 -12.53
C ALA A 92 7.13 9.75 -13.71
N THR A 93 8.13 8.95 -14.04
CA THR A 93 9.20 9.34 -14.98
C THR A 93 9.05 8.77 -16.38
N LEU A 94 8.31 7.68 -16.55
CA LEU A 94 8.15 6.98 -17.83
C LEU A 94 6.71 7.04 -18.37
N TYR A 95 5.70 6.99 -17.49
CA TYR A 95 4.30 6.83 -17.90
C TYR A 95 3.48 8.12 -17.74
N PHE A 96 3.71 8.87 -16.67
CA PHE A 96 2.96 10.08 -16.31
C PHE A 96 3.89 11.32 -16.25
N ASN A 97 4.81 11.44 -17.21
CA ASN A 97 5.84 12.49 -17.23
C ASN A 97 5.52 13.71 -18.13
N ASP A 98 4.54 13.57 -19.03
CA ASP A 98 4.10 14.63 -19.94
C ASP A 98 3.40 15.78 -19.18
N THR A 99 3.43 17.00 -19.73
CA THR A 99 2.80 18.19 -19.13
C THR A 99 1.30 17.99 -18.88
N LYS A 100 0.62 17.17 -19.70
CA LYS A 100 -0.79 16.83 -19.46
C LYS A 100 -1.02 16.09 -18.14
N TYR A 101 0.00 15.49 -17.53
CA TYR A 101 -0.08 14.75 -16.26
C TYR A 101 0.43 15.55 -15.05
N GLN A 102 0.57 16.87 -15.16
CA GLN A 102 1.05 17.70 -14.04
C GLN A 102 0.20 17.62 -12.77
N HIS A 103 -1.07 17.21 -12.88
CA HIS A 103 -2.03 17.04 -11.78
C HIS A 103 -2.05 15.61 -11.20
N VAL A 104 -1.17 14.72 -11.69
CA VAL A 104 -1.07 13.35 -11.19
C VAL A 104 -0.23 13.34 -9.92
N SER A 105 -0.80 12.87 -8.81
CA SER A 105 -0.12 12.58 -7.55
C SER A 105 0.08 11.07 -7.40
N ILE A 106 1.31 10.65 -7.15
CA ILE A 106 1.71 9.27 -6.96
C ILE A 106 2.16 9.09 -5.52
N TYR A 107 1.56 8.12 -4.84
CA TYR A 107 1.87 7.79 -3.47
C TYR A 107 2.49 6.41 -3.41
N GLY A 108 3.65 6.26 -2.79
CA GLY A 108 4.20 4.96 -2.43
C GLY A 108 4.00 4.68 -0.95
N VAL A 109 3.59 3.47 -0.63
CA VAL A 109 3.46 3.01 0.76
C VAL A 109 4.23 1.72 0.97
N ASP A 110 4.97 1.67 2.07
CA ASP A 110 5.64 0.46 2.56
C ASP A 110 5.67 0.49 4.08
N ILE A 111 6.07 -0.61 4.71
CA ILE A 111 6.23 -0.72 6.16
C ILE A 111 7.69 -0.84 6.59
N ASP A 112 8.64 -1.05 5.66
CA ASP A 112 10.06 -0.95 5.96
C ASP A 112 10.57 0.48 5.73
N GLU A 113 10.74 1.23 6.83
CA GLU A 113 11.24 2.61 6.79
C GLU A 113 12.59 2.75 6.07
N ASN A 114 13.48 1.74 6.13
CA ASN A 114 14.78 1.82 5.44
C ASN A 114 14.59 1.84 3.91
N THR A 115 13.62 1.07 3.41
CA THR A 115 13.31 1.08 1.98
C THR A 115 12.64 2.39 1.57
N LEU A 116 11.76 2.94 2.41
CA LEU A 116 11.14 4.25 2.21
C LEU A 116 12.18 5.38 2.20
N ASP A 117 13.18 5.35 3.08
CA ASP A 117 14.26 6.33 3.08
C ASP A 117 15.09 6.27 1.80
N SER A 118 15.36 5.06 1.29
CA SER A 118 15.97 4.86 -0.02
C SER A 118 15.09 5.43 -1.15
N ALA A 119 13.78 5.18 -1.10
CA ALA A 119 12.82 5.68 -2.07
C ALA A 119 12.76 7.21 -2.10
N ARG A 120 12.66 7.85 -0.92
CA ARG A 120 12.70 9.31 -0.75
C ARG A 120 14.02 9.89 -1.24
N SER A 121 15.15 9.24 -0.93
CA SER A 121 16.47 9.67 -1.41
C SER A 121 16.56 9.64 -2.94
N LYS A 122 16.01 8.60 -3.59
CA LYS A 122 15.97 8.49 -5.06
C LYS A 122 15.09 9.58 -5.67
N VAL A 123 13.88 9.82 -5.12
CA VAL A 123 13.01 10.91 -5.60
C VAL A 123 13.65 12.27 -5.44
N ASN A 124 14.33 12.54 -4.32
CA ASN A 124 15.06 13.80 -4.11
C ASN A 124 16.21 14.01 -5.10
N LYS A 125 16.73 12.94 -5.73
CA LYS A 125 17.73 13.04 -6.80
C LYS A 125 17.11 13.25 -8.18
N LEU A 126 15.79 13.04 -8.34
CA LEU A 126 15.08 13.39 -9.56
C LEU A 126 15.00 14.92 -9.66
N GLY A 127 14.91 15.45 -10.89
CA GLY A 127 14.72 16.90 -11.10
C GLY A 127 13.39 17.42 -10.53
N SER A 128 13.26 18.74 -10.47
CA SER A 128 12.16 19.46 -9.80
C SER A 128 10.74 19.16 -10.32
N GLN A 129 10.60 18.57 -11.52
CA GLN A 129 9.29 18.18 -12.05
C GLN A 129 8.82 16.83 -11.49
N SER A 130 9.69 15.81 -11.42
CA SER A 130 9.33 14.49 -10.87
C SER A 130 9.28 14.46 -9.35
N GLN A 131 10.00 15.36 -8.68
CA GLN A 131 9.92 15.53 -7.21
C GLN A 131 8.54 15.95 -6.73
N ARG A 132 7.80 16.74 -7.51
CA ARG A 132 6.55 17.37 -7.05
C ARG A 132 5.38 16.42 -6.90
N ASN A 133 5.46 15.26 -7.55
CA ASN A 133 4.31 14.39 -7.74
C ASN A 133 4.46 13.03 -7.05
N VAL A 134 5.57 12.74 -6.36
CA VAL A 134 5.78 11.46 -5.68
C VAL A 134 5.95 11.65 -4.18
N THR A 135 5.11 10.99 -3.38
CA THR A 135 5.17 11.02 -1.91
C THR A 135 5.24 9.60 -1.34
N PHE A 136 6.15 9.36 -0.39
CA PHE A 136 6.27 8.07 0.28
C PHE A 136 5.87 8.16 1.76
N PHE A 137 5.03 7.24 2.21
CA PHE A 137 4.57 7.18 3.60
C PHE A 137 4.60 5.76 4.18
N HIS A 138 4.60 5.67 5.50
CA HIS A 138 4.73 4.40 6.22
C HIS A 138 3.36 3.79 6.53
N GLY A 139 3.09 2.58 6.03
CA GLY A 139 1.78 1.93 6.08
C GLY A 139 1.29 1.54 7.48
N GLU A 140 2.19 1.33 8.46
CA GLU A 140 1.76 1.13 9.85
C GLU A 140 1.49 2.43 10.62
N LYS A 141 2.04 3.57 10.17
CA LYS A 141 1.96 4.85 10.88
C LYS A 141 0.92 5.78 10.26
N THR A 142 0.45 5.46 9.05
CA THR A 142 -0.43 6.33 8.27
C THR A 142 -1.41 5.46 7.50
N HIS A 143 -2.70 5.66 7.80
CA HIS A 143 -3.78 4.93 7.14
C HIS A 143 -3.88 5.34 5.66
N LEU A 144 -4.18 4.40 4.76
CA LEU A 144 -4.25 4.66 3.32
C LEU A 144 -5.28 5.76 2.95
N SER A 145 -6.32 5.94 3.78
CA SER A 145 -7.34 6.97 3.57
C SER A 145 -6.83 8.41 3.73
N VAL A 146 -5.66 8.63 4.35
CA VAL A 146 -5.08 9.97 4.53
C VAL A 146 -4.82 10.65 3.19
N HIS A 147 -4.36 9.89 2.19
CA HIS A 147 -4.12 10.40 0.85
C HIS A 147 -5.19 9.96 -0.16
N GLY A 148 -5.94 8.90 0.16
CA GLY A 148 -7.06 8.42 -0.65
C GLY A 148 -8.28 9.36 -0.71
N LYS A 149 -9.34 8.99 -1.40
CA LYS A 149 -9.44 7.79 -2.27
C LYS A 149 -8.55 7.91 -3.52
N TYR A 150 -8.08 6.78 -4.01
CA TYR A 150 -7.20 6.66 -5.18
C TYR A 150 -8.00 6.33 -6.45
N ASP A 151 -7.52 6.83 -7.57
CA ASP A 151 -8.04 6.51 -8.90
C ASP A 151 -7.43 5.20 -9.43
N VAL A 152 -6.18 4.92 -9.04
CA VAL A 152 -5.47 3.69 -9.40
C VAL A 152 -4.69 3.19 -8.19
N ILE A 153 -4.75 1.88 -7.94
CA ILE A 153 -3.90 1.19 -6.97
C ILE A 153 -3.11 0.10 -7.72
N PHE A 154 -1.80 0.12 -7.59
CA PHE A 154 -0.87 -0.95 -7.97
C PHE A 154 -0.48 -1.73 -6.72
N ALA A 155 -0.59 -3.06 -6.76
CA ALA A 155 -0.24 -3.95 -5.66
C ALA A 155 0.59 -5.15 -6.17
N SER A 156 1.64 -4.86 -6.94
CA SER A 156 2.41 -5.86 -7.67
C SER A 156 3.55 -6.46 -6.83
N SER A 157 3.62 -7.78 -6.73
CA SER A 157 4.56 -8.55 -5.88
C SER A 157 4.52 -8.27 -4.36
N VAL A 158 3.45 -7.65 -3.85
CA VAL A 158 3.28 -7.40 -2.41
C VAL A 158 2.24 -8.31 -1.76
N LEU A 159 1.21 -8.73 -2.50
CA LEU A 159 0.16 -9.64 -2.03
C LEU A 159 0.62 -11.12 -2.13
N CYS A 160 1.86 -11.36 -1.75
CA CYS A 160 2.47 -12.68 -1.71
C CYS A 160 3.59 -12.75 -0.67
N PHE A 161 3.93 -13.96 -0.27
CA PHE A 161 5.11 -14.30 0.48
C PHE A 161 5.99 -15.21 -0.39
N TYR A 162 6.92 -14.57 -1.12
CA TYR A 162 7.78 -15.26 -2.08
C TYR A 162 9.25 -14.91 -1.85
N ASN A 163 9.98 -15.86 -1.25
CA ASN A 163 11.44 -15.79 -1.10
C ASN A 163 12.02 -17.19 -1.35
N GLY A 164 11.90 -17.63 -2.61
CA GLY A 164 12.13 -19.01 -3.05
C GLY A 164 10.94 -19.94 -2.76
N ARG A 165 11.04 -21.21 -3.19
CA ARG A 165 10.07 -22.27 -2.89
C ARG A 165 10.13 -22.65 -1.41
N LYS A 166 9.66 -21.77 -0.52
CA LYS A 166 9.46 -22.11 0.88
C LYS A 166 8.40 -23.22 0.98
N PRO A 167 8.47 -24.10 2.01
CA PRO A 167 7.44 -25.10 2.23
C PRO A 167 6.06 -24.43 2.36
N LEU A 168 5.04 -24.99 1.71
CA LEU A 168 3.70 -24.41 1.64
C LEU A 168 3.12 -24.10 3.02
N GLY A 169 3.31 -25.00 4.00
CA GLY A 169 2.87 -24.77 5.38
C GLY A 169 3.47 -23.50 6.03
N GLN A 170 4.69 -23.10 5.66
CA GLN A 170 5.27 -21.84 6.14
C GLN A 170 4.62 -20.62 5.45
N VAL A 171 4.30 -20.75 4.16
CA VAL A 171 3.62 -19.70 3.40
C VAL A 171 2.22 -19.47 3.95
N LEU A 172 1.45 -20.54 4.16
CA LEU A 172 0.10 -20.48 4.74
C LEU A 172 0.11 -19.93 6.18
N ALA A 173 1.13 -20.26 6.97
CA ALA A 173 1.25 -19.72 8.33
C ALA A 173 1.61 -18.23 8.36
N HIS A 174 2.43 -17.76 7.41
CA HIS A 174 2.85 -16.36 7.34
C HIS A 174 1.82 -15.46 6.64
N PHE A 175 1.23 -15.95 5.55
CA PHE A 175 0.31 -15.21 4.70
C PHE A 175 -0.90 -16.09 4.31
N PRO A 176 -1.79 -16.37 5.28
CA PRO A 176 -3.01 -17.13 5.02
C PRO A 176 -3.99 -16.34 4.14
N PHE A 177 -4.91 -17.05 3.48
CA PHE A 177 -5.95 -16.43 2.65
C PHE A 177 -6.74 -15.33 3.37
N SER A 178 -7.02 -15.49 4.66
CA SER A 178 -7.72 -14.48 5.46
C SER A 178 -6.96 -13.15 5.53
N GLN A 179 -5.62 -13.18 5.57
CA GLN A 179 -4.80 -11.97 5.55
C GLN A 179 -4.76 -11.35 4.15
N TYR A 180 -4.67 -12.17 3.10
CA TYR A 180 -4.79 -11.71 1.72
C TYR A 180 -6.13 -10.97 1.48
N LYS A 181 -7.25 -11.57 1.90
CA LYS A 181 -8.58 -10.97 1.82
C LYS A 181 -8.66 -9.63 2.58
N LYS A 182 -8.19 -9.59 3.82
CA LYS A 182 -8.18 -8.35 4.62
C LYS A 182 -7.38 -7.23 3.95
N SER A 183 -6.25 -7.56 3.32
CA SER A 183 -5.46 -6.59 2.57
C SER A 183 -6.23 -6.05 1.36
N LEU A 184 -6.89 -6.91 0.59
CA LEU A 184 -7.74 -6.48 -0.53
C LEU A 184 -8.93 -5.62 -0.09
N GLU A 185 -9.59 -5.97 1.00
CA GLU A 185 -10.68 -5.15 1.58
C GLU A 185 -10.21 -3.75 1.95
N SER A 186 -8.98 -3.63 2.47
CA SER A 186 -8.37 -2.34 2.80
C SER A 186 -8.06 -1.51 1.55
N LEU A 187 -7.57 -2.15 0.47
CA LEU A 187 -7.34 -1.49 -0.82
C LEU A 187 -8.67 -1.06 -1.47
N ASP A 188 -9.68 -1.94 -1.45
CA ASP A 188 -11.02 -1.64 -1.97
C ASP A 188 -11.63 -0.41 -1.30
N ALA A 189 -11.52 -0.30 0.03
CA ALA A 189 -12.09 0.80 0.80
C ALA A 189 -11.54 2.17 0.39
N VAL A 190 -10.29 2.23 -0.09
CA VAL A 190 -9.64 3.46 -0.53
C VAL A 190 -9.57 3.62 -2.05
N LEU A 191 -10.06 2.66 -2.83
CA LEU A 191 -10.23 2.80 -4.27
C LEU A 191 -11.56 3.49 -4.60
N LYS A 192 -11.53 4.48 -5.50
CA LYS A 192 -12.74 5.14 -6.02
C LYS A 192 -13.56 4.15 -6.87
N ASP A 193 -14.87 4.35 -6.90
CA ASP A 193 -15.71 3.68 -7.90
C ASP A 193 -15.30 4.16 -9.29
N GLY A 194 -15.20 3.23 -10.23
CA GLY A 194 -14.58 3.45 -11.55
C GLY A 194 -13.05 3.48 -11.53
N GLY A 195 -12.41 3.37 -10.35
CA GLY A 195 -10.96 3.28 -10.21
C GLY A 195 -10.41 1.92 -10.63
N LEU A 196 -9.10 1.87 -10.86
CA LEU A 196 -8.38 0.67 -11.28
C LEU A 196 -7.62 0.02 -10.12
N LEU A 197 -7.76 -1.30 -10.00
CA LEU A 197 -6.91 -2.14 -9.17
C LEU A 197 -6.02 -2.96 -10.10
N ALA A 198 -4.70 -2.81 -9.97
CA ALA A 198 -3.70 -3.50 -10.76
C ALA A 198 -2.87 -4.40 -9.83
N ILE A 199 -2.86 -5.71 -10.10
CA ILE A 199 -2.20 -6.71 -9.27
C ILE A 199 -1.46 -7.71 -10.15
N VAL A 200 -0.14 -7.75 -10.00
CA VAL A 200 0.71 -8.79 -10.59
C VAL A 200 1.42 -9.56 -9.47
N ASN A 201 1.67 -10.87 -9.65
CA ASN A 201 2.41 -11.71 -8.69
C ASN A 201 1.85 -11.74 -7.25
N MET A 202 0.68 -12.35 -7.08
CA MET A 202 0.04 -12.64 -5.79
C MET A 202 0.07 -14.15 -5.46
N ASN A 203 -0.16 -14.55 -4.19
CA ASN A 203 -0.27 -15.98 -3.87
C ASN A 203 -1.65 -16.57 -4.09
N TYR A 204 -2.72 -15.80 -3.97
CA TYR A 204 -4.10 -16.27 -4.19
C TYR A 204 -4.69 -15.50 -5.37
N ASN A 205 -5.64 -16.07 -6.08
CA ASN A 205 -6.31 -15.38 -7.18
C ASN A 205 -7.29 -14.35 -6.61
N PHE A 206 -7.40 -13.20 -7.26
CA PHE A 206 -8.33 -12.14 -6.83
C PHE A 206 -9.78 -12.63 -6.94
N GLU A 207 -10.04 -13.46 -7.94
CA GLU A 207 -11.30 -14.12 -8.25
C GLU A 207 -11.77 -15.11 -7.17
N GLU A 208 -10.88 -15.53 -6.26
CA GLU A 208 -11.25 -16.37 -5.11
C GLU A 208 -11.86 -15.55 -3.96
N THR A 209 -11.90 -14.22 -4.08
CA THR A 209 -12.53 -13.33 -3.09
C THR A 209 -13.92 -12.89 -3.53
N GLU A 210 -14.80 -12.63 -2.58
CA GLU A 210 -16.14 -12.11 -2.83
C GLU A 210 -16.10 -10.67 -3.37
N LEU A 211 -14.97 -9.96 -3.20
CA LEU A 211 -14.78 -8.63 -3.78
C LEU A 211 -14.87 -8.64 -5.30
N VAL A 212 -14.54 -9.76 -5.97
CA VAL A 212 -14.55 -9.85 -7.44
C VAL A 212 -15.90 -9.46 -8.05
N GLU A 213 -17.01 -9.66 -7.33
CA GLU A 213 -18.36 -9.28 -7.78
C GLU A 213 -18.52 -7.77 -8.03
N ARG A 214 -17.62 -6.95 -7.46
CA ARG A 214 -17.59 -5.49 -7.60
C ARG A 214 -16.63 -5.01 -8.66
N TYR A 215 -15.92 -5.92 -9.33
CA TYR A 215 -14.84 -5.61 -10.25
C TYR A 215 -15.07 -6.26 -11.62
N LEU A 216 -14.61 -5.58 -12.67
CA LEU A 216 -14.59 -6.12 -14.03
C LEU A 216 -13.13 -6.23 -14.49
N PRO A 217 -12.64 -7.41 -14.91
CA PRO A 217 -11.31 -7.52 -15.50
C PRO A 217 -11.26 -6.74 -16.82
N VAL A 218 -10.21 -5.94 -16.98
CA VAL A 218 -10.00 -5.09 -18.17
C VAL A 218 -8.67 -5.34 -18.87
N ALA A 219 -7.72 -6.01 -18.21
CA ALA A 219 -6.44 -6.38 -18.80
C ALA A 219 -5.98 -7.76 -18.36
N LYS A 220 -5.21 -8.41 -19.25
CA LYS A 220 -4.42 -9.60 -18.94
C LYS A 220 -2.93 -9.31 -19.05
N CYS A 221 -2.15 -9.90 -18.16
CA CYS A 221 -0.70 -9.80 -18.17
C CYS A 221 -0.10 -11.19 -18.37
N THR A 222 0.82 -11.31 -19.32
CA THR A 222 1.49 -12.57 -19.70
C THR A 222 2.94 -12.62 -19.23
N GLU A 223 3.59 -11.46 -19.14
CA GLU A 223 5.01 -11.37 -18.82
C GLU A 223 5.18 -11.13 -17.31
N ASN A 224 6.05 -11.93 -16.68
CA ASN A 224 6.50 -11.79 -15.29
C ASN A 224 5.60 -12.38 -14.18
N SER A 225 4.64 -13.25 -14.49
CA SER A 225 3.98 -14.09 -13.47
C SER A 225 4.89 -15.26 -13.06
N PHE A 226 5.66 -15.10 -11.98
CA PHE A 226 6.58 -16.12 -11.47
C PHE A 226 6.26 -16.59 -10.05
N VAL A 227 5.35 -15.91 -9.35
CA VAL A 227 4.88 -16.33 -8.02
C VAL A 227 3.82 -17.41 -8.20
N PRO A 228 4.03 -18.65 -7.71
CA PRO A 228 3.01 -19.69 -7.77
C PRO A 228 1.76 -19.31 -7.00
N ARG A 229 0.60 -19.77 -7.49
CA ARG A 229 -0.67 -19.59 -6.80
C ARG A 229 -0.89 -20.68 -5.77
N ILE A 230 -1.74 -20.41 -4.80
CA ILE A 230 -2.23 -21.34 -3.81
C ILE A 230 -3.73 -21.43 -4.04
N ASP A 231 -4.21 -22.63 -4.34
CA ASP A 231 -5.64 -22.90 -4.36
C ASP A 231 -6.17 -22.79 -2.93
N ARG A 232 -7.15 -21.90 -2.71
CA ARG A 232 -7.69 -21.63 -1.37
C ARG A 232 -8.33 -22.86 -0.74
N ASP A 233 -8.98 -23.70 -1.54
CA ASP A 233 -9.83 -24.78 -1.04
C ASP A 233 -8.99 -26.05 -0.78
N THR A 234 -8.02 -26.35 -1.64
CA THR A 234 -7.14 -27.51 -1.48
C THR A 234 -5.87 -27.21 -0.68
N ASN A 235 -5.49 -25.93 -0.56
CA ASN A 235 -4.18 -25.52 -0.02
C ASN A 235 -3.02 -26.20 -0.76
N GLU A 236 -3.08 -26.22 -2.09
CA GLU A 236 -2.03 -26.76 -2.95
C GLU A 236 -1.41 -25.67 -3.83
N TRP A 237 -0.16 -25.87 -4.24
CA TRP A 237 0.47 -25.00 -5.23
C TRP A 237 -0.15 -25.22 -6.61
N VAL A 238 -0.51 -24.12 -7.27
CA VAL A 238 -0.96 -24.08 -8.65
C VAL A 238 0.10 -23.35 -9.48
N GLU A 239 0.70 -24.09 -10.41
CA GLU A 239 1.69 -23.56 -11.34
C GLU A 239 1.01 -22.73 -12.44
N ILE A 240 1.36 -21.45 -12.50
CA ILE A 240 0.79 -20.48 -13.46
C ILE A 240 1.80 -20.01 -14.52
N THR A 241 2.97 -20.66 -14.58
CA THR A 241 4.05 -20.26 -15.50
C THR A 241 3.56 -20.28 -16.95
N GLY A 242 3.70 -19.13 -17.62
CA GLY A 242 3.30 -18.96 -19.03
C GLY A 242 1.79 -18.75 -19.26
N GLN A 243 0.99 -18.65 -18.20
CA GLN A 243 -0.44 -18.37 -18.33
C GLN A 243 -0.71 -16.86 -18.35
N SER A 244 -1.61 -16.45 -19.23
CA SER A 244 -2.17 -15.09 -19.25
C SER A 244 -3.25 -14.98 -18.18
N MET A 245 -3.00 -14.14 -17.17
CA MET A 245 -3.92 -13.93 -16.05
C MET A 245 -4.49 -12.52 -16.12
N ASP A 246 -5.73 -12.36 -15.65
CA ASP A 246 -6.27 -11.02 -15.39
C ASP A 246 -5.34 -10.33 -14.38
N CYS A 247 -5.03 -9.05 -14.63
CA CYS A 247 -4.09 -8.28 -13.82
C CYS A 247 -4.53 -6.85 -13.56
N VAL A 248 -5.53 -6.35 -14.28
CA VAL A 248 -6.12 -5.04 -14.01
C VAL A 248 -7.63 -5.18 -14.02
N TRP A 249 -8.27 -4.65 -12.99
CA TRP A 249 -9.71 -4.64 -12.82
C TRP A 249 -10.21 -3.22 -12.59
N VAL A 250 -11.41 -2.91 -13.11
CA VAL A 250 -12.13 -1.67 -12.81
C VAL A 250 -13.19 -1.92 -11.76
N LYS A 251 -13.25 -1.09 -10.72
CA LYS A 251 -14.30 -1.13 -9.70
C LYS A 251 -15.61 -0.59 -10.27
N MET A 252 -16.70 -1.36 -10.21
CA MET A 252 -17.93 -1.04 -10.94
C MET A 252 -18.87 -0.05 -10.22
N ARG A 253 -18.99 -0.13 -8.88
CA ARG A 253 -19.73 0.76 -7.96
C ARG A 253 -19.64 0.21 -6.52
#